data_AF-A0A7V7TKC1-F1
#
_entry.id   AF-A0A7V7TKC1-F1
#
_cell.length_a   1.000
_cell.length_b   1.000
_cell.length_c   1.000
_cell.angle_alpha   90.00
_cell.angle_beta   90.00
_cell.angle_gamma   90.00
#
_symmetry.space_group_name_H-M   'P 1'
#
loop_
_entity.id
_entity.type
_entity.pdbx_description
1 polymer ?
#
loop_
_entity_poly.entity_id
_entity_poly.type
_entity_poly.pdbx_seq_one_letter_code
_entity_poly.pdbx_strand_id
1 'polypeptide(L)'
;MKLSATINNYYSVNGKLIGTVGENNIGLTKGRFFSVKTIQQTDGAHYCELGIKYILGTKGEKPLGDILKEKLQALCCEIHVGSAIGKAHHVAKELLGRKFKEPTLKEIKQYKTCTVSRYEWKVMGRSIMIQQTAYPTTQHSELEVL
;
A
#
# COMPACT_ATOMS: atom_id res chain seq x y z
N MET A 1 -15.21 22.22 -26.70
CA MET A 1 -14.52 22.44 -25.41
C MET A 1 -13.81 21.16 -25.01
N LYS A 2 -12.55 21.21 -24.55
CA LYS A 2 -11.90 20.03 -23.97
C LYS A 2 -12.37 19.88 -22.52
N LEU A 3 -12.89 18.71 -22.17
CA LEU A 3 -13.33 18.34 -20.83
C LEU A 3 -12.13 18.34 -19.88
N SER A 4 -12.23 19.01 -18.73
CA SER A 4 -11.14 19.15 -17.77
C SER A 4 -11.58 19.34 -16.32
N ALA A 5 -10.72 18.90 -15.39
CA ALA A 5 -10.92 19.08 -13.96
C ALA A 5 -9.58 19.29 -13.24
N THR A 6 -9.54 20.23 -12.31
CA THR A 6 -8.38 20.43 -11.44
C THR A 6 -8.47 19.50 -10.22
N ILE A 7 -7.40 18.78 -9.92
CA ILE A 7 -7.29 17.90 -8.75
C ILE A 7 -6.31 18.53 -7.76
N ASN A 8 -6.84 18.99 -6.63
CA ASN A 8 -6.09 19.61 -5.54
C ASN A 8 -5.77 18.60 -4.44
N ASN A 9 -4.84 18.98 -3.56
CA ASN A 9 -4.32 18.16 -2.46
C ASN A 9 -3.98 16.73 -2.91
N TYR A 10 -3.37 16.62 -4.09
CA TYR A 10 -3.19 15.34 -4.74
C TYR A 10 -1.97 14.58 -4.22
N TYR A 11 -2.04 13.26 -4.23
CA TYR A 11 -0.93 12.34 -3.96
C TYR A 11 -1.11 11.06 -4.76
N SER A 12 -0.04 10.27 -4.88
CA SER A 12 -0.08 8.97 -5.55
C SER A 12 0.11 7.82 -4.56
N VAL A 13 -0.70 6.77 -4.70
CA VAL A 13 -0.62 5.54 -3.91
C VAL A 13 -0.93 4.33 -4.78
N ASN A 14 -0.09 3.30 -4.74
CA ASN A 14 -0.30 2.05 -5.48
C ASN A 14 -0.61 2.26 -6.98
N GLY A 15 0.07 3.22 -7.61
CA GLY A 15 -0.22 3.60 -8.99
C GLY A 15 -1.65 4.09 -9.19
N LYS A 16 -2.21 4.86 -8.25
CA LYS A 16 -3.43 5.66 -8.42
C LYS A 16 -3.19 7.09 -7.94
N LEU A 17 -3.77 8.06 -8.64
CA LEU A 17 -3.84 9.46 -8.22
C LEU A 17 -5.08 9.65 -7.34
N ILE A 18 -4.88 10.22 -6.16
CA ILE A 18 -5.96 10.57 -5.23
C ILE A 18 -5.87 12.06 -4.95
N GLY A 19 -7.00 12.74 -4.85
CA GLY A 19 -7.05 14.15 -4.45
C GLY A 19 -8.48 14.61 -4.26
N THR A 20 -8.69 15.92 -4.33
CA THR A 20 -10.00 16.56 -4.24
C THR A 20 -10.32 17.29 -5.53
N VAL A 21 -11.53 17.08 -6.04
CA VAL A 21 -12.04 17.79 -7.21
C VAL A 21 -12.15 19.29 -6.89
N GLY A 22 -11.39 20.09 -7.62
CA GLY A 22 -11.47 21.55 -7.64
C GLY A 22 -12.38 22.06 -8.75
N GLU A 23 -11.99 23.16 -9.39
CA GLU A 23 -12.71 23.69 -10.55
C GLU A 23 -12.71 22.68 -11.70
N ASN A 24 -13.87 22.51 -12.33
CA ASN A 24 -14.04 21.58 -13.43
C ASN A 24 -15.19 22.01 -14.33
N ASN A 25 -15.11 21.69 -15.63
CA ASN A 25 -16.14 21.96 -16.63
C ASN A 25 -16.86 20.68 -17.10
N ILE A 26 -16.82 19.64 -16.26
CA ILE A 26 -17.31 18.29 -16.58
C ILE A 26 -18.39 17.81 -15.60
N GLY A 27 -18.85 18.70 -14.71
CA GLY A 27 -19.92 18.41 -13.75
C GLY A 27 -19.53 17.49 -12.60
N LEU A 28 -18.23 17.30 -12.33
CA LEU A 28 -17.81 16.53 -11.15
C LEU A 28 -18.19 17.29 -9.87
N THR A 29 -18.86 16.57 -8.98
CA THR A 29 -19.17 17.05 -7.63
C THR A 29 -17.86 17.25 -6.84
N LYS A 30 -17.75 18.36 -6.09
CA LYS A 30 -16.63 18.59 -5.17
C LYS A 30 -16.55 17.44 -4.19
N GLY A 31 -15.45 16.68 -4.24
CA GLY A 31 -15.33 15.43 -3.50
C GLY A 31 -14.00 14.72 -3.76
N ARG A 32 -13.87 13.52 -3.21
CA ARG A 32 -12.63 12.73 -3.31
C ARG A 32 -12.53 12.09 -4.70
N PHE A 33 -11.41 12.35 -5.38
CA PHE A 33 -11.07 11.82 -6.70
C PHE A 33 -10.16 10.61 -6.57
N PHE A 34 -10.36 9.61 -7.44
CA PHE A 34 -9.50 8.42 -7.57
C PHE A 34 -9.33 8.08 -9.06
N SER A 35 -8.10 7.94 -9.55
CA SER A 35 -7.84 7.48 -10.92
C SER A 35 -7.81 5.94 -11.03
N VAL A 36 -8.06 5.41 -12.23
CA VAL A 36 -8.14 3.95 -12.46
C VAL A 36 -6.77 3.28 -12.52
N LYS A 37 -5.68 3.94 -12.95
CA LYS A 37 -4.28 3.50 -12.84
C LYS A 37 -3.30 4.58 -13.33
N THR A 38 -2.11 4.69 -12.71
CA THR A 38 -1.06 5.67 -13.03
C THR A 38 -0.06 5.03 -13.98
N ILE A 39 -0.03 5.51 -15.22
CA ILE A 39 1.07 5.24 -16.16
C ILE A 39 1.85 6.56 -16.24
N GLN A 40 3.00 6.60 -15.56
CA GLN A 40 3.98 7.69 -15.51
C GLN A 40 3.58 9.03 -14.84
N GLN A 41 4.42 9.45 -13.90
CA GLN A 41 4.50 10.83 -13.41
C GLN A 41 5.59 11.56 -14.22
N THR A 42 5.26 12.70 -14.81
CA THR A 42 6.23 13.70 -15.27
C THR A 42 5.91 15.02 -14.58
N ASP A 43 6.92 15.85 -14.32
CA ASP A 43 6.69 17.18 -13.76
C ASP A 43 5.85 18.01 -14.75
N GLY A 44 4.66 18.44 -14.31
CA GLY A 44 3.64 19.07 -15.17
C GLY A 44 2.58 18.13 -15.75
N ALA A 45 2.51 16.87 -15.32
CA ALA A 45 1.63 15.85 -15.90
C ALA A 45 0.14 16.24 -15.93
N HIS A 46 -0.43 16.11 -17.12
CA HIS A 46 -1.87 16.10 -17.33
C HIS A 46 -2.33 14.66 -17.42
N TYR A 47 -3.29 14.27 -16.59
CA TYR A 47 -3.87 12.94 -16.68
C TYR A 47 -5.01 12.95 -17.70
N CYS A 48 -5.06 11.95 -18.58
CA CYS A 48 -6.11 11.81 -19.58
C CYS A 48 -6.82 10.48 -19.34
N GLU A 49 -8.01 10.53 -18.74
CA GLU A 49 -8.89 9.37 -18.62
C GLU A 49 -10.13 9.64 -19.45
N LEU A 50 -10.47 8.74 -20.38
CA LEU A 50 -11.70 8.84 -21.20
C LEU A 50 -11.88 10.21 -21.89
N GLY A 51 -10.80 10.86 -22.32
CA GLY A 51 -10.84 12.17 -22.99
C GLY A 51 -10.99 13.38 -22.06
N ILE A 52 -10.95 13.18 -20.74
CA ILE A 52 -10.97 14.22 -19.71
C ILE A 52 -9.53 14.56 -19.32
N LYS A 53 -9.16 15.84 -19.41
CA LYS A 53 -7.86 16.37 -18.98
C LYS A 53 -7.91 16.73 -17.49
N TYR A 54 -7.23 15.99 -16.64
CA TYR A 54 -7.04 16.37 -15.25
C TYR A 54 -5.78 17.21 -15.07
N ILE A 55 -5.92 18.34 -14.40
CA ILE A 55 -4.85 19.29 -14.09
C ILE A 55 -4.47 19.10 -12.63
N LEU A 56 -3.21 18.79 -12.36
CA LEU A 56 -2.69 18.69 -10.99
C LEU A 56 -2.55 20.09 -10.40
N GLY A 57 -3.31 20.38 -9.35
CA GLY A 57 -3.27 21.65 -8.63
C GLY A 57 -2.29 21.59 -7.47
N THR A 58 -2.77 21.77 -6.23
CA THR A 58 -1.91 21.69 -5.04
C THR A 58 -1.49 20.25 -4.72
N LYS A 59 -0.20 20.04 -4.43
CA LYS A 59 0.29 18.75 -3.92
C LYS A 59 -0.15 18.58 -2.46
N GLY A 60 -0.70 17.43 -2.12
CA GLY A 60 -1.11 17.07 -0.77
C GLY A 60 -0.14 16.10 -0.09
N GLU A 61 -0.23 16.00 1.23
CA GLU A 61 0.48 14.97 1.98
C GLU A 61 -0.25 13.63 1.89
N LYS A 62 0.54 12.55 1.74
CA LYS A 62 0.00 11.20 1.73
C LYS A 62 -0.44 10.82 3.15
N PRO A 63 -1.70 10.42 3.38
CA PRO A 63 -2.15 10.05 4.71
C PRO A 63 -1.31 8.90 5.29
N LEU A 64 -1.00 8.95 6.59
CA LEU A 64 -0.16 7.96 7.25
C LEU A 64 -0.65 6.51 7.07
N GLY A 65 -1.98 6.30 7.08
CA GLY A 65 -2.57 4.99 6.84
C GLY A 65 -2.36 4.45 5.42
N ASP A 66 -2.22 5.33 4.42
CA ASP A 66 -1.94 4.94 3.04
C ASP A 66 -0.44 4.66 2.83
N ILE A 67 0.44 5.41 3.51
CA ILE A 67 1.89 5.11 3.58
C ILE A 67 2.11 3.74 4.23
N LEU A 68 1.43 3.49 5.36
CA LEU A 68 1.53 2.23 6.08
C LEU A 68 1.06 1.05 5.23
N LYS A 69 -0.09 1.19 4.55
CA LYS A 69 -0.61 0.16 3.66
C LYS A 69 0.37 -0.19 2.54
N GLU A 70 0.97 0.81 1.91
CA GLU A 70 1.94 0.61 0.82
C GLU A 70 3.18 -0.17 1.29
N LYS A 71 3.79 0.25 2.41
CA LYS A 71 4.96 -0.45 2.98
C LYS A 71 4.65 -1.88 3.42
N LEU A 72 3.45 -2.13 3.96
CA LEU A 72 3.03 -3.48 4.36
C LEU A 72 2.59 -4.36 3.19
N GLN A 73 2.10 -3.77 2.10
CA GLN A 73 1.68 -4.53 0.92
C GLN A 73 2.87 -5.23 0.26
N ALA A 74 4.06 -4.63 0.27
CA ALA A 74 5.30 -5.29 -0.14
C ALA A 74 5.51 -6.61 0.63
N LEU A 75 5.19 -6.62 1.93
CA LEU A 75 5.29 -7.80 2.79
C LEU A 75 4.27 -8.90 2.45
N CYS A 76 3.20 -8.57 1.70
CA CYS A 76 2.14 -9.51 1.33
C CYS A 76 2.34 -10.17 -0.03
N CYS A 77 3.09 -9.54 -0.94
CA CYS A 77 3.19 -9.95 -2.35
C CYS A 77 4.50 -10.61 -2.73
N GLU A 78 5.58 -10.39 -1.98
CA GLU A 78 6.91 -10.94 -2.28
C GLU A 78 7.28 -12.11 -1.35
N ILE A 79 8.23 -12.95 -1.75
CA ILE A 79 8.81 -13.97 -0.87
C ILE A 79 9.90 -13.30 -0.03
N HIS A 80 9.73 -13.33 1.29
CA HIS A 80 10.62 -12.63 2.22
C HIS A 80 11.52 -13.59 2.95
N VAL A 81 12.82 -13.27 3.01
CA VAL A 81 13.73 -13.89 3.99
C VAL A 81 13.42 -13.32 5.38
N GLY A 82 13.15 -14.19 6.35
CA GLY A 82 12.86 -13.83 7.75
C GLY A 82 11.38 -13.61 8.09
N SER A 83 11.11 -13.14 9.31
CA SER A 83 9.75 -12.97 9.83
C SER A 83 9.02 -11.78 9.20
N ALA A 84 7.98 -12.05 8.40
CA ALA A 84 7.12 -11.02 7.81
C ALA A 84 6.44 -10.15 8.88
N ILE A 85 6.07 -10.74 10.03
CA ILE A 85 5.53 -10.00 11.18
C ILE A 85 6.58 -9.09 11.79
N GLY A 86 7.81 -9.58 11.97
CA GLY A 86 8.90 -8.78 12.53
C GLY A 86 9.17 -7.54 11.67
N LYS A 87 9.17 -7.70 10.34
CA LYS A 87 9.28 -6.58 9.39
C LYS A 87 8.08 -5.63 9.48
N ALA A 88 6.86 -6.17 9.56
CA ALA A 88 5.65 -5.36 9.71
C ALA A 88 5.68 -4.54 11.02
N HIS A 89 6.14 -5.15 12.12
CA HIS A 89 6.31 -4.50 13.42
C HIS A 89 7.35 -3.39 13.32
N HIS A 90 8.49 -3.63 12.68
CA HIS A 90 9.54 -2.61 12.50
C HIS A 90 9.01 -1.38 11.75
N VAL A 91 8.37 -1.58 10.60
CA VAL A 91 7.72 -0.53 9.80
C VAL A 91 6.69 0.24 10.63
N ALA A 92 5.89 -0.48 11.42
CA ALA A 92 4.86 0.11 12.25
C ALA A 92 5.42 0.99 13.37
N LYS A 93 6.48 0.51 14.04
CA LYS A 93 7.15 1.24 15.13
C LYS A 93 7.83 2.51 14.61
N GLU A 94 8.42 2.44 13.42
CA GLU A 94 9.02 3.59 12.74
C GLU A 94 7.97 4.67 12.43
N LEU A 95 6.80 4.27 11.90
CA LEU A 95 5.77 5.21 11.44
C LEU A 95 4.80 5.71 12.52
N LEU A 96 4.47 4.86 13.51
CA LEU A 96 3.42 5.13 14.51
C LEU A 96 3.99 5.40 15.90
N GLY A 97 5.31 5.21 16.10
CA GLY A 97 5.97 5.35 17.39
C GLY A 97 5.36 4.43 18.46
N ARG A 98 5.09 5.00 19.65
CA ARG A 98 4.59 4.24 20.82
C ARG A 98 3.10 3.87 20.76
N LYS A 99 2.34 4.36 19.77
CA LYS A 99 0.88 4.07 19.62
C LYS A 99 0.59 2.82 18.79
N PHE A 100 1.59 1.96 18.61
CA PHE A 100 1.46 0.71 17.88
C PHE A 100 0.70 -0.35 18.68
N LYS A 101 -0.23 -1.04 18.02
CA LYS A 101 -0.84 -2.29 18.52
C LYS A 101 -0.28 -3.45 17.71
N GLU A 102 0.09 -4.54 18.38
CA GLU A 102 0.59 -5.73 17.69
C GLU A 102 -0.49 -6.40 16.81
N PRO A 103 -0.10 -6.99 15.66
CA PRO A 103 -0.97 -7.86 14.87
C PRO A 103 -1.45 -9.04 15.70
N THR A 104 -2.73 -9.36 15.61
CA THR A 104 -3.32 -10.51 16.32
C THR A 104 -3.28 -11.74 15.43
N LEU A 105 -2.74 -12.85 15.92
CA LEU A 105 -2.81 -14.14 15.23
C LEU A 105 -4.27 -14.57 15.07
N LYS A 106 -4.66 -14.96 13.85
CA LYS A 106 -6.00 -15.44 13.53
C LYS A 106 -6.05 -16.92 13.19
N GLU A 107 -5.04 -17.40 12.49
CA GLU A 107 -5.05 -18.74 11.95
C GLU A 107 -3.63 -19.27 11.85
N ILE A 108 -3.44 -20.54 12.18
CA ILE A 108 -2.24 -21.31 11.85
C ILE A 108 -2.70 -22.53 11.08
N LYS A 109 -2.10 -22.77 9.91
CA LYS A 109 -2.25 -24.00 9.14
C LYS A 109 -0.90 -24.66 8.99
N GLN A 110 -0.81 -25.91 9.42
CA GLN A 110 0.35 -26.75 9.17
C GLN A 110 0.12 -27.56 7.90
N TYR A 111 1.07 -27.46 6.98
CA TYR A 111 1.20 -28.30 5.80
C TYR A 111 2.43 -29.20 5.98
N LYS A 112 2.53 -30.25 5.16
CA LYS A 112 3.68 -31.16 5.20
C LYS A 112 5.04 -30.45 5.04
N THR A 113 5.07 -29.37 4.26
CA THR A 113 6.31 -28.66 3.87
C THR A 113 6.47 -27.31 4.55
N CYS A 114 5.45 -26.78 5.22
CA CYS A 114 5.51 -25.45 5.82
C CYS A 114 4.40 -25.23 6.85
N THR A 115 4.59 -24.25 7.71
CA THR A 115 3.55 -23.67 8.56
C THR A 115 3.18 -22.29 8.02
N VAL A 116 1.90 -22.06 7.78
CA VAL A 116 1.37 -20.77 7.37
C VAL A 116 0.59 -20.17 8.52
N SER A 117 1.01 -18.99 8.98
CA SER A 117 0.34 -18.23 10.04
C SER A 117 -0.24 -16.94 9.45
N ARG A 118 -1.48 -16.63 9.79
CA ARG A 118 -2.16 -15.40 9.34
C ARG A 118 -2.49 -14.50 10.52
N TYR A 119 -2.15 -13.23 10.37
CA TYR A 119 -2.32 -12.20 11.37
C TYR A 119 -3.25 -11.11 10.83
N GLU A 120 -4.17 -10.66 11.67
CA GLU A 120 -4.97 -9.48 11.40
C GLU A 120 -4.38 -8.31 12.17
N TRP A 121 -4.14 -7.20 11.48
CA TRP A 121 -3.75 -5.96 12.11
C TRP A 121 -4.79 -4.87 11.90
N LYS A 122 -5.41 -4.42 13.01
CA LYS A 122 -6.36 -3.31 13.02
C LYS A 122 -5.65 -2.02 13.40
N VAL A 123 -5.46 -1.13 12.44
CA VAL A 123 -4.71 0.12 12.60
C VAL A 123 -5.33 1.25 11.79
N MET A 124 -5.48 2.43 12.39
CA MET A 124 -5.99 3.63 11.72
C MET A 124 -7.31 3.40 10.95
N GLY A 125 -8.26 2.69 11.57
CA GLY A 125 -9.57 2.37 10.99
C GLY A 125 -9.55 1.34 9.85
N ARG A 126 -8.41 0.67 9.61
CA ARG A 126 -8.22 -0.32 8.55
C ARG A 126 -7.88 -1.69 9.16
N SER A 127 -8.26 -2.76 8.46
CA SER A 127 -7.80 -4.12 8.74
C SER A 127 -6.83 -4.57 7.65
N ILE A 128 -5.66 -5.06 8.05
CA ILE A 128 -4.58 -5.51 7.17
C ILE A 128 -4.28 -6.97 7.51
N MET A 129 -4.31 -7.84 6.51
CA MET A 129 -3.96 -9.25 6.65
C MET A 129 -2.51 -9.47 6.28
N ILE A 130 -1.75 -10.08 7.19
CA ILE A 130 -0.34 -10.43 7.00
C ILE A 130 -0.23 -11.95 7.06
N GLN A 131 0.38 -12.54 6.05
CA GLN A 131 0.65 -13.98 6.00
C GLN A 131 2.16 -14.21 6.20
N GLN A 132 2.50 -15.15 7.06
CA GLN A 132 3.86 -15.62 7.26
C GLN A 132 3.91 -17.12 6.96
N THR A 133 4.83 -17.51 6.09
CA THR A 133 5.13 -18.92 5.82
C THR A 133 6.48 -19.24 6.45
N ALA A 134 6.51 -20.22 7.35
CA ALA A 134 7.73 -20.77 7.93
C ALA A 134 7.96 -22.17 7.35
N TYR A 135 9.13 -22.39 6.77
CA TYR A 135 9.55 -23.72 6.34
C TYR A 135 10.29 -24.40 7.50
N PRO A 136 10.08 -25.70 7.76
CA PRO A 136 10.86 -26.42 8.75
C PRO A 136 12.34 -26.35 8.37
N THR A 137 13.21 -26.13 9.36
CA THR A 137 14.66 -25.89 9.19
C THR A 137 15.45 -27.14 8.78
N THR A 138 14.85 -28.08 8.06
CA THR A 138 15.52 -29.30 7.58
C THR A 138 15.86 -29.18 6.10
N GLN A 139 17.16 -29.31 5.80
CA GLN A 139 17.85 -29.30 4.49
C GLN A 139 18.47 -27.97 4.00
N HIS A 140 19.14 -27.25 4.90
CA HIS A 140 20.43 -26.64 4.56
C HIS A 140 21.52 -27.31 5.41
N SER A 141 21.68 -28.63 5.26
CA SER A 141 22.95 -29.27 5.62
C SER A 141 23.93 -28.86 4.53
N GLU A 142 24.87 -27.99 4.90
CA GLU A 142 26.26 -28.00 4.45
C GLU A 142 26.46 -28.49 3.00
N LEU A 143 26.34 -27.57 2.04
CA LEU A 143 27.25 -27.60 0.90
C LEU A 143 28.57 -27.01 1.41
N GLU A 144 29.32 -27.81 2.17
CA GLU A 144 30.78 -27.66 2.18
C GLU A 144 31.24 -27.87 0.74
N VAL A 145 31.61 -26.77 0.10
CA VAL A 145 32.30 -26.80 -1.19
C VAL A 145 33.70 -27.35 -0.90
N LEU A 146 33.91 -28.60 -1.30
CA LEU A 146 35.23 -29.21 -1.48
C LEU A 146 36.06 -28.41 -2.50
#